data_AF-A0A257JBF7-F1
#
_entry.id   AF-A0A257JBF7-F1
#
_cell.length_a   1.000
_cell.length_b   1.000
_cell.length_c   1.000
_cell.angle_alpha   90.00
_cell.angle_beta   90.00
_cell.angle_gamma   90.00
#
_symmetry.space_group_name_H-M   'P 1'
#
loop_
_entity.id
_entity.type
_entity.pdbx_description
1 polymer ?
#
loop_
_entity_poly.entity_id
_entity_poly.type
_entity_poly.pdbx_seq_one_letter_code
_entity_poly.pdbx_strand_id
1 'polypeptide(L)'
;LIFAVIFGASPSEPVLEVIEKVKRRFGDATSVLDACDREQRMSAGKRPTLLVYRVICTDQEALHWAEEDIGNLRVALNALVRLFRL
;
A
#
# COMPACT_ATOMS: atom_id res chain seq x y z
N LEU A 1 21.21 6.88 4.44
CA LEU A 1 20.79 8.08 5.20
C LEU A 1 19.27 8.34 5.18
N ILE A 2 18.44 7.47 4.59
CA ILE A 2 16.98 7.70 4.48
C ILE A 2 16.24 7.42 5.80
N PHE A 3 16.72 6.48 6.62
CA PHE A 3 16.06 6.09 7.88
C PHE A 3 15.97 7.22 8.92
N ALA A 4 17.00 8.06 9.05
CA ALA A 4 17.00 9.13 10.06
C ALA A 4 15.95 10.22 9.77
N VAL A 5 15.67 10.47 8.48
CA VAL A 5 14.78 11.54 8.02
C VAL A 5 13.31 11.23 8.29
N ILE A 6 12.91 9.95 8.28
CA ILE A 6 11.52 9.55 8.52
C ILE A 6 11.20 9.49 10.02
N PHE A 7 12.18 9.16 10.86
CA PHE A 7 11.90 8.75 12.25
C PHE A 7 12.37 9.73 13.34
N GLY A 8 13.10 10.80 13.01
CA GLY A 8 13.52 11.81 14.00
C GLY A 8 14.27 11.21 15.21
N ALA A 9 14.93 10.07 15.02
CA ALA A 9 15.61 9.33 16.07
C ALA A 9 17.13 9.34 15.84
N SER A 10 17.86 9.63 16.92
CA SER A 10 19.31 9.45 17.04
C SER A 10 19.71 8.02 16.62
N PRO A 11 20.92 7.79 16.06
CA PRO A 11 21.35 6.48 15.56
C PRO A 11 21.66 5.51 16.71
N SER A 12 20.64 5.12 17.45
CA SER A 12 20.61 3.86 18.17
C SER A 12 19.95 2.83 17.26
N GLU A 13 20.64 1.72 17.07
CA GLU A 13 20.23 0.49 16.39
C GLU A 13 18.71 0.28 16.44
N PRO A 14 18.01 -0.03 15.32
CA PRO A 14 16.58 -0.22 15.34
C PRO A 14 16.24 -1.38 16.28
N VAL A 15 15.83 -1.00 17.49
CA VAL A 15 15.40 -1.89 18.56
C VAL A 15 14.40 -2.84 17.93
N LEU A 16 14.70 -4.15 17.93
CA LEU A 16 13.99 -5.21 17.18
C LEU A 16 12.46 -5.05 17.13
N GLU A 17 11.87 -4.52 18.20
CA GLU A 17 10.46 -4.13 18.29
C GLU A 17 9.96 -3.26 17.12
N VAL A 18 10.72 -2.25 16.69
CA VAL A 18 10.35 -1.38 15.57
C VAL A 18 10.30 -2.17 14.27
N ILE A 19 11.29 -3.06 14.05
CA ILE A 19 11.35 -3.92 12.87
C ILE A 19 10.15 -4.87 12.86
N GLU A 20 9.84 -5.51 13.99
CA GLU A 20 8.70 -6.43 14.10
C GLU A 20 7.37 -5.70 13.92
N LYS A 21 7.24 -4.47 14.43
CA LYS A 21 6.05 -3.63 14.18
C LYS A 21 5.89 -3.29 12.71
N VAL A 22 6.98 -2.99 12.01
CA VAL A 22 6.96 -2.71 10.56
C VAL A 22 6.58 -3.98 9.78
N LYS A 23 7.19 -5.12 10.08
CA LYS A 23 6.85 -6.41 9.44
C LYS A 23 5.38 -6.76 9.63
N ARG A 24 4.85 -6.57 10.84
CA ARG A 24 3.42 -6.81 11.13
C ARG A 24 2.53 -5.91 10.29
N ARG A 25 2.79 -4.60 10.28
CA ARG A 25 2.01 -3.64 9.46
C ARG A 25 2.09 -3.95 7.97
N PHE A 26 3.26 -4.37 7.49
CA PHE A 26 3.43 -4.81 6.11
C PHE A 26 2.60 -6.06 5.80
N GLY A 27 2.61 -7.05 6.69
CA GLY A 27 1.78 -8.25 6.56
C GLY A 27 0.29 -7.92 6.55
N ASP A 28 -0.18 -7.06 7.46
CA ASP A 28 -1.57 -6.63 7.51
C ASP A 28 -2.00 -5.91 6.22
N ALA A 29 -1.17 -4.99 5.72
CA ALA A 29 -1.43 -4.27 4.47
C ALA A 29 -1.48 -5.21 3.26
N THR A 30 -0.51 -6.14 3.16
CA THR A 30 -0.45 -7.12 2.08
C THR A 30 -1.67 -8.04 2.11
N SER A 31 -2.08 -8.50 3.29
CA SER A 31 -3.26 -9.35 3.46
C SER A 31 -4.55 -8.67 2.99
N VAL A 32 -4.73 -7.39 3.31
CA VAL A 32 -5.89 -6.60 2.87
C VAL A 32 -5.86 -6.38 1.36
N LEU A 33 -4.70 -6.06 0.77
CA LEU A 33 -4.57 -5.89 -0.68
C LEU A 33 -4.80 -7.20 -1.45
N ASP A 34 -4.31 -8.32 -0.94
CA ASP A 34 -4.57 -9.64 -1.51
C ASP A 34 -6.07 -9.99 -1.48
N ALA A 35 -6.79 -9.56 -0.43
CA ALA A 35 -8.24 -9.71 -0.37
C ALA A 35 -8.93 -8.89 -1.46
N CYS A 36 -8.53 -7.62 -1.64
CA CYS A 36 -9.04 -6.79 -2.73
C CYS A 36 -8.78 -7.42 -4.10
N ASP A 37 -7.59 -7.96 -4.35
CA ASP A 37 -7.25 -8.63 -5.61
C ASP A 37 -8.12 -9.87 -5.85
N ARG A 38 -8.44 -10.65 -4.81
CA ARG A 38 -9.34 -11.79 -4.91
C ARG A 38 -10.78 -11.38 -5.21
N GLU A 39 -11.29 -10.36 -4.52
CA GLU A 39 -12.64 -9.84 -4.72
C GLU A 39 -12.82 -9.21 -6.11
N GLN A 40 -11.79 -8.53 -6.62
CA GLN A 40 -11.79 -7.88 -7.93
C GLN A 40 -11.24 -8.78 -9.05
N ARG A 41 -11.10 -10.08 -8.84
CA ARG A 41 -10.47 -11.00 -9.80
C ARG A 41 -11.16 -11.01 -11.18
N MET A 42 -12.46 -10.78 -11.22
CA MET A 42 -13.27 -10.76 -12.44
C MET A 42 -13.60 -9.33 -12.91
N SER A 43 -13.05 -8.31 -12.25
CA SER A 43 -13.17 -6.92 -12.69
C SER A 43 -12.43 -6.71 -14.02
N ALA A 44 -12.96 -5.84 -14.88
CA ALA A 44 -12.33 -5.51 -16.16
C ALA A 44 -11.03 -4.70 -15.99
N GLY A 45 -10.87 -4.00 -14.87
CA GLY A 45 -9.67 -3.23 -14.55
C GLY A 45 -8.50 -4.10 -14.08
N LYS A 46 -7.32 -3.50 -13.99
CA LYS A 46 -6.11 -4.13 -13.45
C LYS A 46 -6.29 -4.47 -11.97
N ARG A 47 -5.44 -5.37 -11.48
CA ARG A 47 -5.42 -5.78 -10.07
C ARG A 47 -5.21 -4.57 -9.14
N PRO A 48 -6.03 -4.41 -8.10
CA PRO A 48 -5.85 -3.37 -7.08
C PRO A 48 -4.40 -3.21 -6.57
N THR A 49 -3.70 -4.29 -6.23
CA THR A 49 -2.31 -4.23 -5.74
C THR A 49 -1.34 -3.64 -6.77
N LEU A 50 -1.50 -4.00 -8.05
CA LEU A 50 -0.66 -3.47 -9.13
C LEU A 50 -0.85 -1.96 -9.30
N LEU A 51 -2.09 -1.49 -9.15
CA LEU A 51 -2.43 -0.08 -9.28
C LEU A 51 -1.82 0.74 -8.14
N VAL A 52 -1.86 0.23 -6.90
CA VAL A 52 -1.16 0.85 -5.75
C VAL A 52 0.35 0.93 -6.01
N TYR A 53 0.97 -0.17 -6.45
CA TYR A 53 2.40 -0.18 -6.78
C TYR A 53 2.77 0.89 -7.82
N ARG A 54 1.95 1.06 -8.86
CA ARG A 54 2.22 2.06 -9.91
C ARG A 54 2.15 3.48 -9.40
N VAL A 55 1.15 3.82 -8.59
CA VAL A 55 1.03 5.19 -8.04
C VAL A 55 2.09 5.46 -6.98
N ILE A 56 2.35 4.51 -6.08
CA ILE A 56 3.18 4.77 -4.88
C ILE A 56 4.65 4.45 -5.09
N CYS A 57 4.99 3.41 -5.85
CA CYS A 57 6.36 2.94 -6.01
C CYS A 57 7.00 3.39 -7.32
N THR A 58 6.21 3.80 -8.31
CA THR A 58 6.71 4.28 -9.60
C THR A 58 6.27 5.69 -9.95
N ASP A 59 5.56 6.37 -9.03
CA ASP A 59 5.01 7.72 -9.21
C ASP A 59 4.25 7.89 -10.55
N GLN A 60 3.60 6.83 -11.02
CA GLN A 60 2.91 6.85 -12.29
C GLN A 60 1.64 7.71 -12.18
N GLU A 61 1.50 8.67 -13.09
CA GLU A 61 0.31 9.51 -13.17
C GLU A 61 -0.92 8.70 -13.60
N ALA A 62 -2.02 8.88 -12.85
CA ALA A 62 -3.29 8.18 -13.05
C ALA A 62 -4.30 8.95 -13.92
N LEU A 63 -3.95 10.15 -14.39
CA LEU A 63 -4.87 11.06 -15.11
C LEU A 63 -5.53 10.42 -16.35
N HIS A 64 -4.83 9.49 -16.99
CA HIS A 64 -5.28 8.83 -18.22
C HIS A 64 -5.60 7.34 -18.04
N TRP A 65 -5.78 6.89 -16.80
CA TRP A 65 -6.18 5.51 -16.57
C TRP A 65 -7.64 5.31 -16.94
N ALA A 66 -7.97 4.08 -17.35
CA ALA A 66 -9.34 3.68 -17.60
C ALA A 66 -10.18 3.77 -16.31
N GLU A 67 -11.49 4.02 -16.43
CA GLU A 67 -12.35 4.18 -15.26
C GLU A 67 -12.37 2.92 -14.37
N GLU A 68 -12.23 1.74 -14.96
CA GLU A 68 -12.16 0.47 -14.24
C GLU A 68 -10.87 0.36 -13.41
N ASP A 69 -9.75 0.87 -13.93
CA ASP A 69 -8.49 0.96 -13.19
C ASP A 69 -8.62 1.95 -12.03
N ILE A 70 -9.25 3.10 -12.25
CA ILE A 70 -9.52 4.07 -11.18
C ILE A 70 -10.45 3.47 -10.12
N GLY A 71 -11.47 2.72 -10.53
CA GLY A 71 -12.37 1.98 -9.63
C GLY A 71 -11.62 0.98 -8.76
N ASN A 72 -10.79 0.12 -9.36
CA ASN A 72 -10.01 -0.87 -8.63
C ASN A 72 -8.94 -0.23 -7.73
N LEU A 73 -8.34 0.88 -8.14
CA LEU A 73 -7.42 1.67 -7.31
C LEU A 73 -8.14 2.20 -6.06
N ARG A 74 -9.35 2.77 -6.22
CA ARG A 74 -10.16 3.25 -5.09
C ARG A 74 -10.48 2.14 -4.10
N VAL A 75 -10.76 0.92 -4.57
CA VAL A 75 -11.00 -0.23 -3.69
C VAL A 75 -9.79 -0.49 -2.79
N ALA A 76 -8.58 -0.59 -3.35
CA ALA A 76 -7.36 -0.80 -2.57
C ALA A 76 -7.06 0.36 -1.61
N LEU A 77 -7.13 1.60 -2.09
CA LEU A 77 -6.83 2.77 -1.25
C LEU A 77 -7.82 2.89 -0.07
N ASN A 78 -9.11 2.65 -0.31
CA ASN A 78 -10.11 2.65 0.78
C ASN A 78 -9.85 1.53 1.78
N ALA A 79 -9.40 0.36 1.33
CA ALA A 79 -9.07 -0.75 2.22
C ALA A 79 -7.85 -0.42 3.10
N LEU A 80 -6.82 0.22 2.54
CA LEU A 80 -5.66 0.71 3.28
C LEU A 80 -6.04 1.80 4.29
N VAL A 81 -6.88 2.77 3.90
CA VAL A 81 -7.40 3.82 4.80
C VAL A 81 -8.12 3.19 5.99
N ARG A 82 -8.98 2.19 5.76
CA ARG A 82 -9.69 1.47 6.83
C ARG A 82 -8.73 0.70 7.75
N LEU A 83 -7.72 0.03 7.19
CA LEU A 83 -6.72 -0.71 7.96
C LEU A 83 -5.94 0.22 8.89
N PHE A 84 -5.46 1.34 8.36
CA PHE A 84 -4.62 2.28 9.11
C PHE A 84 -5.41 3.32 9.92
N ARG A 85 -6.74 3.36 9.77
CA ARG A 85 -7.65 4.31 10.42
C ARG A 85 -7.24 5.77 10.12
N LEU A 86 -7.00 6.04 8.84
CA LEU A 86 -6.67 7.37 8.31
C LEU A 86 -7.92 8.14 7.91
#